data_AF-A0AAW3ZSA4-F1
#
_entry.id   AF-A0AAW3ZSA4-F1
#
_cell.length_a   1.000
_cell.length_b   1.000
_cell.length_c   1.000
_cell.angle_alpha   90.00
_cell.angle_beta   90.00
_cell.angle_gamma   90.00
#
_symmetry.space_group_name_H-M   'P 1'
#
loop_
_entity.id
_entity.type
_entity.pdbx_description
1 polymer ?
#
loop_
_entity_poly.entity_id
_entity_poly.type
_entity_poly.pdbx_seq_one_letter_code
_entity_poly.pdbx_strand_id
1 'polypeptide(L)'
;MSKEITNMQIKLISLVSAGANNKKIIYKNENFNELLRVNFKKSDDEQGVVYGIVYAPDEVDTQGDFANANEIKRAAYNFMKRADLGYCVDVNHDFNIANAYICESWIVKSKDEFFSEVGAWAVGIKLEDEDLKQMVKNGAITGLSMYGSGVIKNADEGITKGGVMAALKEFFGSSENLKKQTSNNKGETMDENKVAELVKAGISASEAKLEALEKSVGELTAKLEAITSELSKSKQDETIKKQENSLSGGIL
;
A
#
# COMPACT_ATOMS: atom_id res chain seq x y z
N MET A 1 -14.07 9.01 15.39
CA MET A 1 -13.61 9.85 14.27
C MET A 1 -13.00 8.93 13.23
N SER A 2 -13.20 9.21 11.94
CA SER A 2 -12.57 8.43 10.87
C SER A 2 -11.07 8.72 10.80
N LYS A 3 -10.29 7.74 10.36
CA LYS A 3 -8.82 7.85 10.28
C LYS A 3 -8.35 7.65 8.84
N GLU A 4 -7.52 8.57 8.35
CA GLU A 4 -6.94 8.44 7.02
C GLU A 4 -5.71 7.52 7.08
N ILE A 5 -5.70 6.45 6.29
CA ILE A 5 -4.54 5.56 6.12
C ILE A 5 -3.66 6.12 5.00
N THR A 6 -2.35 6.13 5.25
CA THR A 6 -1.29 6.49 4.31
C THR A 6 -0.22 5.41 4.28
N ASN A 7 0.67 5.40 3.28
CA ASN A 7 1.75 4.41 3.18
C ASN A 7 1.27 2.94 3.22
N MET A 8 0.08 2.66 2.70
CA MET A 8 -0.48 1.33 2.50
C MET A 8 0.46 0.43 1.70
N GLN A 9 0.70 -0.76 2.23
CA GLN A 9 1.43 -1.86 1.63
C GLN A 9 0.53 -3.09 1.72
N ILE A 10 -0.24 -3.33 0.67
CA ILE A 10 -1.15 -4.45 0.59
C ILE A 10 -0.37 -5.71 0.20
N LYS A 11 -0.68 -6.83 0.86
CA LYS A 11 0.02 -8.10 0.71
C LYS A 11 -0.87 -9.20 0.17
N LEU A 12 -2.15 -9.22 0.54
CA LEU A 12 -3.11 -10.22 0.09
C LEU A 12 -4.46 -9.55 -0.18
N ILE A 13 -5.20 -10.12 -1.12
CA ILE A 13 -6.61 -9.83 -1.35
C ILE A 13 -7.38 -11.11 -1.04
N SER A 14 -8.26 -11.04 -0.04
CA SER A 14 -9.01 -12.18 0.44
C SER A 14 -10.41 -12.22 -0.15
N LEU A 15 -10.84 -13.40 -0.57
CA LEU A 15 -12.24 -13.68 -0.89
C LEU A 15 -13.00 -13.88 0.42
N VAL A 16 -14.04 -13.08 0.66
CA VAL A 16 -14.78 -13.07 1.95
C VAL A 16 -16.29 -13.03 1.76
N SER A 17 -17.02 -13.40 2.81
CA SER A 17 -18.48 -13.29 2.85
C SER A 17 -18.97 -11.83 2.92
N ALA A 18 -18.19 -10.93 3.54
CA ALA A 18 -18.44 -9.50 3.58
C ALA A 18 -17.13 -8.71 3.73
N GLY A 19 -16.87 -7.78 2.80
CA GLY A 19 -15.69 -6.90 2.84
C GLY A 19 -15.90 -5.70 3.78
N ALA A 20 -14.82 -5.25 4.43
CA ALA A 20 -14.86 -4.07 5.30
C ALA A 20 -15.25 -2.78 4.56
N ASN A 21 -15.01 -2.73 3.24
CA ASN A 21 -15.36 -1.62 2.35
C ASN A 21 -16.84 -1.61 1.91
N ASN A 22 -17.65 -2.58 2.36
CA ASN A 22 -19.06 -2.77 2.00
C ASN A 22 -19.35 -2.94 0.48
N LYS A 23 -18.32 -3.23 -0.33
CA LYS A 23 -18.47 -3.48 -1.77
C LYS A 23 -18.74 -4.96 -2.03
N LYS A 24 -19.56 -5.24 -3.05
CA LYS A 24 -19.84 -6.60 -3.51
C LYS A 24 -19.02 -6.93 -4.74
N ILE A 25 -18.70 -8.21 -4.91
CA ILE A 25 -18.11 -8.71 -6.15
C ILE A 25 -19.18 -8.92 -7.22
N ILE A 26 -18.73 -8.86 -8.47
CA ILE A 26 -19.51 -9.15 -9.66
C ILE A 26 -18.93 -10.44 -10.26
N TYR A 27 -19.77 -11.47 -10.44
CA TYR A 27 -19.34 -12.73 -11.05
C TYR A 27 -19.77 -12.80 -12.51
N LYS A 28 -18.81 -13.05 -13.43
CA LYS A 28 -19.10 -13.14 -14.86
C LYS A 28 -19.70 -14.51 -15.22
N ASN A 29 -21.03 -14.58 -15.19
CA ASN A 29 -21.86 -15.69 -15.65
C ASN A 29 -22.88 -15.24 -16.72
N GLU A 30 -23.83 -16.10 -17.10
CA GLU A 30 -24.84 -15.79 -18.12
C GLU A 30 -25.69 -14.54 -17.81
N ASN A 31 -25.87 -14.19 -16.52
CA ASN A 31 -26.60 -12.99 -16.07
C ASN A 31 -25.72 -11.74 -15.96
N PHE A 32 -24.42 -11.84 -16.27
CA PHE A 32 -23.47 -10.74 -16.13
C PHE A 32 -23.84 -9.50 -16.95
N ASN A 33 -24.43 -9.70 -18.13
CA ASN A 33 -24.83 -8.62 -19.03
C ASN A 33 -25.88 -7.67 -18.41
N GLU A 34 -26.63 -8.11 -17.39
CA GLU A 34 -27.60 -7.25 -16.67
C GLU A 34 -26.94 -6.30 -15.66
N LEU A 35 -25.69 -6.58 -15.27
CA LEU A 35 -24.92 -5.78 -14.31
C LEU A 35 -23.98 -4.77 -14.99
N LEU A 36 -23.80 -4.88 -16.30
CA LEU A 36 -22.97 -3.97 -17.09
C LEU A 36 -23.70 -2.67 -17.39
N ARG A 37 -22.99 -1.54 -17.27
CA ARG A 37 -23.52 -0.22 -17.67
C ARG A 37 -23.53 0.00 -19.19
N VAL A 38 -23.09 -1.00 -19.95
CA VAL A 38 -22.98 -1.01 -21.40
C VAL A 38 -23.48 -2.36 -21.92
N ASN A 39 -24.32 -2.31 -22.97
CA ASN A 39 -25.02 -3.47 -23.49
C ASN A 39 -24.12 -4.24 -24.48
N PHE A 40 -23.49 -5.33 -24.04
CA PHE A 40 -22.73 -6.22 -24.92
C PHE A 40 -23.57 -7.42 -25.35
N LYS A 41 -23.75 -7.60 -26.66
CA LYS A 41 -24.46 -8.74 -27.26
C LYS A 41 -23.48 -9.89 -27.54
N LYS A 42 -22.90 -10.48 -26.49
CA LYS A 42 -22.15 -11.75 -26.59
C LYS A 42 -22.38 -12.60 -25.34
N SER A 43 -22.87 -13.81 -25.56
CA SER A 43 -22.84 -14.91 -24.59
C SER A 43 -21.39 -15.40 -24.55
N ASP A 44 -20.62 -14.94 -23.58
CA ASP A 44 -19.32 -15.55 -23.27
C ASP A 44 -19.57 -16.74 -22.34
N ASP A 45 -18.88 -17.86 -22.58
CA ASP A 45 -18.86 -19.00 -21.66
C ASP A 45 -18.42 -18.54 -20.26
N GLU A 46 -18.85 -19.24 -19.21
CA GLU A 46 -18.55 -18.91 -17.83
C GLU A 46 -17.03 -18.76 -17.61
N GLN A 47 -16.57 -17.51 -17.49
CA GLN A 47 -15.13 -17.23 -17.47
C GLN A 47 -14.48 -17.53 -16.12
N GLY A 48 -15.26 -17.75 -15.06
CA GLY A 48 -14.71 -18.00 -13.72
C GLY A 48 -13.92 -16.80 -13.18
N VAL A 49 -14.33 -15.58 -13.51
CA VAL A 49 -13.69 -14.34 -13.04
C VAL A 49 -14.65 -13.59 -12.12
N VAL A 50 -14.15 -13.21 -10.94
CA VAL A 50 -14.82 -12.27 -10.04
C VAL A 50 -14.19 -10.90 -10.16
N TYR A 51 -15.00 -9.88 -10.34
CA TYR A 51 -14.57 -8.49 -10.35
C TYR A 51 -14.98 -7.82 -9.04
N GLY A 52 -14.10 -7.04 -8.44
CA GLY A 52 -14.42 -6.35 -7.20
C GLY A 52 -13.54 -5.15 -6.93
N ILE A 53 -14.08 -4.21 -6.16
CA ILE A 53 -13.33 -3.10 -5.60
C ILE A 53 -12.58 -3.60 -4.36
N VAL A 54 -11.27 -3.43 -4.37
CA VAL A 54 -10.41 -3.67 -3.21
C VAL A 54 -10.58 -2.52 -2.22
N TYR A 55 -10.45 -1.27 -2.68
CA TYR A 55 -10.73 -0.07 -1.87
C TYR A 55 -11.25 1.10 -2.69
N ALA A 56 -12.19 1.84 -2.11
CA ALA A 56 -12.77 3.05 -2.69
C ALA A 56 -12.23 4.30 -1.96
N PRO A 57 -11.99 5.41 -2.68
CA PRO A 57 -11.44 6.62 -2.09
C PRO A 57 -12.46 7.35 -1.23
N ASP A 58 -11.99 7.91 -0.13
CA ASP A 58 -12.74 8.83 0.75
C ASP A 58 -14.04 8.23 1.34
N GLU A 59 -14.19 6.91 1.27
CA GLU A 59 -15.25 6.13 1.93
C GLU A 59 -14.71 5.52 3.22
N VAL A 60 -15.45 5.72 4.33
CA VAL A 60 -15.09 5.15 5.63
C VAL A 60 -15.55 3.70 5.70
N ASP A 61 -14.62 2.80 5.99
CA ASP A 61 -14.88 1.37 6.11
C ASP A 61 -15.51 1.00 7.46
N THR A 62 -15.85 -0.28 7.64
CA THR A 62 -16.42 -0.80 8.89
C THR A 62 -15.48 -0.70 10.11
N GLN A 63 -14.18 -0.46 9.90
CA GLN A 63 -13.18 -0.28 10.95
C GLN A 63 -12.98 1.19 11.33
N GLY A 64 -13.63 2.10 10.60
CA GLY A 64 -13.54 3.54 10.81
C GLY A 64 -12.36 4.19 10.08
N ASP A 65 -11.78 3.51 9.11
CA ASP A 65 -10.62 3.99 8.36
C ASP A 65 -11.00 4.33 6.90
N PHE A 66 -10.23 5.18 6.23
CA PHE A 66 -10.40 5.52 4.81
C PHE A 66 -9.04 5.85 4.18
N ALA A 67 -8.95 5.92 2.86
CA ALA A 67 -7.77 6.44 2.16
C ALA A 67 -8.17 7.29 0.96
N ASN A 68 -7.32 8.23 0.57
CA ASN A 68 -7.56 9.04 -0.62
C ASN A 68 -7.16 8.29 -1.92
N ALA A 69 -7.64 8.78 -3.07
CA ALA A 69 -7.40 8.14 -4.37
C ALA A 69 -5.92 8.00 -4.76
N ASN A 70 -5.06 8.96 -4.39
CA ASN A 70 -3.63 8.90 -4.71
C ASN A 70 -2.94 7.78 -3.94
N GLU A 71 -3.29 7.64 -2.67
CA GLU A 71 -2.75 6.61 -1.79
C GLU A 71 -3.23 5.21 -2.22
N ILE A 72 -4.50 5.06 -2.57
CA ILE A 72 -5.06 3.83 -3.16
C ILE A 72 -4.33 3.45 -4.45
N LYS A 73 -4.14 4.41 -5.36
CA LYS A 73 -3.42 4.19 -6.62
C LYS A 73 -1.97 3.74 -6.37
N ARG A 74 -1.28 4.39 -5.42
CA ARG A 74 0.09 4.02 -5.04
C ARG A 74 0.16 2.60 -4.49
N ALA A 75 -0.79 2.23 -3.63
CA ALA A 75 -0.89 0.89 -3.06
C ALA A 75 -1.13 -0.16 -4.14
N ALA A 76 -2.09 0.07 -5.04
CA ALA A 76 -2.39 -0.80 -6.17
C ALA A 76 -1.15 -1.03 -7.05
N TYR A 77 -0.44 0.04 -7.41
CA TYR A 77 0.75 -0.07 -8.26
C TYR A 77 1.89 -0.83 -7.58
N ASN A 78 2.08 -0.63 -6.28
CA ASN A 78 3.09 -1.37 -5.53
C ASN A 78 2.73 -2.84 -5.35
N PHE A 79 1.44 -3.15 -5.17
CA PHE A 79 0.95 -4.53 -5.14
C PHE A 79 1.28 -5.26 -6.45
N MET A 80 1.04 -4.60 -7.59
CA MET A 80 1.30 -5.17 -8.93
C MET A 80 2.78 -5.30 -9.30
N LYS A 81 3.72 -4.66 -8.56
CA LYS A 81 5.17 -4.84 -8.78
C LYS A 81 5.69 -6.21 -8.31
N ARG A 82 4.87 -7.01 -7.65
CA ARG A 82 5.27 -8.32 -7.12
C ARG A 82 5.41 -9.33 -8.27
N ALA A 83 6.33 -10.28 -8.11
CA ALA A 83 6.72 -11.19 -9.18
C ALA A 83 5.64 -12.20 -9.59
N ASP A 84 4.76 -12.59 -8.67
CA ASP A 84 3.72 -13.59 -8.94
C ASP A 84 2.41 -13.24 -8.21
N LEU A 85 1.37 -13.01 -9.01
CA LEU A 85 0.03 -12.63 -8.56
C LEU A 85 -0.84 -13.84 -8.17
N GLY A 86 -0.37 -15.06 -8.43
CA GLY A 86 -1.00 -16.30 -7.95
C GLY A 86 -0.82 -16.52 -6.45
N TYR A 87 0.20 -15.92 -5.82
CA TYR A 87 0.42 -16.00 -4.37
C TYR A 87 -0.19 -14.83 -3.59
N CYS A 88 -1.18 -14.15 -4.17
CA CYS A 88 -1.74 -12.92 -3.63
C CYS A 88 -3.21 -13.03 -3.21
N VAL A 89 -3.81 -14.21 -3.35
CA VAL A 89 -5.24 -14.46 -3.06
C VAL A 89 -5.37 -15.56 -2.01
N ASP A 90 -6.16 -15.31 -0.98
CA ASP A 90 -6.57 -16.28 0.03
C ASP A 90 -8.08 -16.21 0.27
N VAL A 91 -8.60 -17.02 1.21
CA VAL A 91 -10.01 -17.06 1.54
C VAL A 91 -10.20 -16.81 3.04
N ASN A 92 -11.05 -15.85 3.40
CA ASN A 92 -11.37 -15.52 4.79
C ASN A 92 -10.15 -15.22 5.69
N HIS A 93 -9.09 -14.61 5.13
CA HIS A 93 -7.83 -14.30 5.82
C HIS A 93 -7.21 -15.52 6.53
N ASP A 94 -7.33 -16.70 5.93
CA ASP A 94 -6.72 -17.92 6.47
C ASP A 94 -5.22 -18.03 6.12
N PHE A 95 -4.72 -17.14 5.27
CA PHE A 95 -3.34 -17.09 4.76
C PHE A 95 -2.91 -18.33 3.97
N ASN A 96 -3.85 -19.21 3.59
CA ASN A 96 -3.61 -20.29 2.64
C ASN A 96 -3.89 -19.77 1.24
N ILE A 97 -2.90 -19.87 0.37
CA ILE A 97 -3.03 -19.38 -1.00
C ILE A 97 -4.10 -20.19 -1.73
N ALA A 98 -5.13 -19.48 -2.18
CA ALA A 98 -6.22 -20.04 -2.97
C ALA A 98 -5.70 -20.39 -4.36
N ASN A 99 -6.29 -21.40 -5.00
CA ASN A 99 -6.04 -21.69 -6.41
C ASN A 99 -6.80 -20.69 -7.32
N ALA A 100 -6.32 -19.46 -7.28
CA ALA A 100 -6.85 -18.28 -7.96
C ALA A 100 -5.74 -17.23 -8.13
N TYR A 101 -5.89 -16.32 -9.09
CA TYR A 101 -4.89 -15.27 -9.30
C TYR A 101 -5.52 -13.96 -9.79
N ILE A 102 -4.82 -12.85 -9.54
CA ILE A 102 -5.22 -11.55 -10.06
C ILE A 102 -4.91 -11.51 -11.56
N CYS A 103 -5.94 -11.64 -12.39
CA CYS A 103 -5.81 -11.60 -13.86
C CYS A 103 -5.97 -10.18 -14.43
N GLU A 104 -6.62 -9.28 -13.67
CA GLU A 104 -6.83 -7.88 -14.05
C GLU A 104 -6.68 -6.98 -12.82
N SER A 105 -6.10 -5.79 -12.99
CA SER A 105 -6.01 -4.77 -11.93
C SER A 105 -5.96 -3.38 -12.54
N TRP A 106 -6.84 -2.49 -12.10
CA TRP A 106 -6.93 -1.14 -12.64
C TRP A 106 -7.45 -0.13 -11.62
N ILE A 107 -7.33 1.16 -11.99
CA ILE A 107 -7.94 2.27 -11.27
C ILE A 107 -9.20 2.69 -12.01
N VAL A 108 -10.33 2.69 -11.31
CA VAL A 108 -11.64 3.01 -11.85
C VAL A 108 -11.67 4.45 -12.38
N LYS A 109 -12.18 4.63 -13.60
CA LYS A 109 -12.33 5.93 -14.29
C LYS A 109 -13.81 6.31 -14.39
N SER A 110 -14.10 7.55 -14.80
CA SER A 110 -15.47 8.08 -14.87
C SER A 110 -16.42 7.35 -15.83
N LYS A 111 -15.91 6.53 -16.74
CA LYS A 111 -16.69 5.70 -17.68
C LYS A 111 -16.28 4.23 -17.60
N ASP A 112 -15.97 3.77 -16.41
CA ASP A 112 -15.64 2.36 -16.17
C ASP A 112 -16.85 1.45 -16.44
N GLU A 113 -16.58 0.26 -16.93
CA GLU A 113 -17.61 -0.70 -17.35
C GLU A 113 -18.34 -1.33 -16.17
N PHE A 114 -17.63 -1.54 -15.06
CA PHE A 114 -18.10 -2.31 -13.91
C PHE A 114 -18.45 -1.43 -12.71
N PHE A 115 -17.70 -0.34 -12.49
CA PHE A 115 -17.75 0.42 -11.24
C PHE A 115 -18.00 1.93 -11.44
N SER A 116 -18.50 2.62 -10.42
CA SER A 116 -18.73 4.08 -10.41
C SER A 116 -17.66 4.86 -9.64
N GLU A 117 -16.96 4.18 -8.75
CA GLU A 117 -16.13 4.74 -7.70
C GLU A 117 -14.80 5.23 -8.30
N VAL A 118 -14.82 6.39 -8.96
CA VAL A 118 -13.65 6.96 -9.63
C VAL A 118 -12.47 7.07 -8.66
N GLY A 119 -11.32 6.51 -9.05
CA GLY A 119 -10.12 6.46 -8.22
C GLY A 119 -10.02 5.21 -7.32
N ALA A 120 -11.05 4.38 -7.26
CA ALA A 120 -11.00 3.09 -6.57
C ALA A 120 -10.02 2.13 -7.27
N TRP A 121 -9.45 1.24 -6.47
CA TRP A 121 -8.68 0.10 -6.98
C TRP A 121 -9.61 -1.08 -7.16
N ALA A 122 -9.75 -1.53 -8.40
CA ALA A 122 -10.52 -2.71 -8.77
C ALA A 122 -9.60 -3.81 -9.31
N VAL A 123 -10.03 -5.05 -9.12
CA VAL A 123 -9.34 -6.24 -9.60
C VAL A 123 -10.33 -7.22 -10.24
N GLY A 124 -9.82 -7.99 -11.20
CA GLY A 124 -10.42 -9.24 -11.67
C GLY A 124 -9.59 -10.40 -11.13
N ILE A 125 -10.24 -11.34 -10.45
CA ILE A 125 -9.61 -12.54 -9.90
C ILE A 125 -10.14 -13.75 -10.67
N LYS A 126 -9.24 -14.44 -11.35
CA LYS A 126 -9.53 -15.71 -12.02
C LYS A 126 -9.55 -16.81 -10.97
N LEU A 127 -10.67 -17.53 -10.89
CA LEU A 127 -10.84 -18.71 -10.06
C LEU A 127 -10.51 -19.95 -10.90
N GLU A 128 -9.52 -20.72 -10.46
CA GLU A 128 -9.15 -22.00 -11.09
C GLU A 128 -9.74 -23.20 -10.33
N ASP A 129 -10.14 -22.99 -9.09
CA ASP A 129 -10.83 -23.95 -8.24
C ASP A 129 -12.35 -23.96 -8.46
N GLU A 130 -12.94 -25.14 -8.68
CA GLU A 130 -14.40 -25.29 -8.86
C GLU A 130 -15.20 -25.08 -7.56
N ASP A 131 -14.65 -25.43 -6.40
CA ASP A 131 -15.30 -25.21 -5.12
C ASP A 131 -15.38 -23.71 -4.82
N LEU A 132 -14.33 -22.94 -5.14
CA LEU A 132 -14.36 -21.47 -5.04
C LEU A 132 -15.42 -20.86 -5.94
N LYS A 133 -15.55 -21.33 -7.19
CA LYS A 133 -16.63 -20.88 -8.09
C LYS A 133 -18.00 -21.19 -7.48
N GLN A 134 -18.18 -22.37 -6.90
CA GLN A 134 -19.44 -22.75 -6.28
C GLN A 134 -19.76 -21.90 -5.03
N MET A 135 -18.74 -21.56 -4.22
CA MET A 135 -18.87 -20.66 -3.08
C MET A 135 -19.26 -19.23 -3.49
N VAL A 136 -18.81 -18.75 -4.65
CA VAL A 136 -19.27 -17.48 -5.20
C VAL A 136 -20.72 -17.58 -5.68
N LYS A 137 -21.04 -18.64 -6.46
CA LYS A 137 -22.38 -18.87 -7.01
C LYS A 137 -23.47 -18.99 -5.94
N ASN A 138 -23.16 -19.66 -4.84
CA ASN A 138 -24.12 -19.85 -3.73
C ASN A 138 -24.15 -18.67 -2.74
N GLY A 139 -23.35 -17.63 -2.97
CA GLY A 139 -23.30 -16.43 -2.14
C GLY A 139 -22.54 -16.58 -0.82
N ALA A 140 -21.75 -17.64 -0.63
CA ALA A 140 -20.84 -17.76 0.51
C ALA A 140 -19.69 -16.75 0.44
N ILE A 141 -19.23 -16.44 -0.77
CA ILE A 141 -18.26 -15.37 -1.06
C ILE A 141 -19.00 -14.25 -1.80
N THR A 142 -19.03 -13.05 -1.21
CA THR A 142 -19.73 -11.90 -1.82
C THR A 142 -18.91 -10.62 -1.85
N GLY A 143 -17.73 -10.60 -1.23
CA GLY A 143 -16.89 -9.42 -1.12
C GLY A 143 -15.40 -9.73 -1.22
N LEU A 144 -14.62 -8.65 -1.30
CA LEU A 144 -13.17 -8.68 -1.17
C LEU A 144 -12.76 -8.02 0.14
N SER A 145 -11.66 -8.48 0.70
CA SER A 145 -10.96 -7.82 1.79
C SER A 145 -9.48 -7.69 1.44
N MET A 146 -8.79 -6.72 2.02
CA MET A 146 -7.36 -6.55 1.82
C MET A 146 -6.63 -6.78 3.13
N TYR A 147 -5.46 -7.39 3.05
CA TYR A 147 -4.56 -7.53 4.18
C TYR A 147 -3.23 -6.86 3.86
N GLY A 148 -2.70 -6.09 4.80
CA GLY A 148 -1.51 -5.29 4.61
C GLY A 148 -1.16 -4.44 5.82
N SER A 149 -0.28 -3.47 5.61
CA SER A 149 0.10 -2.48 6.62
C SER A 149 -0.09 -1.06 6.10
N GLY A 150 -0.33 -0.10 6.99
CA GLY A 150 -0.41 1.32 6.67
C GLY A 150 -0.10 2.18 7.89
N VAL A 151 -0.07 3.49 7.70
CA VAL A 151 0.18 4.49 8.74
C VAL A 151 -1.06 5.38 8.85
N ILE A 152 -1.63 5.46 10.04
CA ILE A 152 -2.70 6.42 10.32
C ILE A 152 -2.12 7.83 10.28
N LYS A 153 -2.65 8.66 9.39
CA LYS A 153 -2.34 10.07 9.32
C LYS A 153 -2.97 10.75 10.53
N ASN A 154 -2.15 11.04 11.53
CA ASN A 154 -2.57 11.88 12.63
C ASN A 154 -2.85 13.29 12.07
N ALA A 155 -4.05 13.80 12.34
CA ALA A 155 -4.36 15.20 12.09
C ALA A 155 -3.43 16.04 12.96
N ASP A 156 -2.48 16.73 12.33
CA ASP A 156 -1.59 17.73 12.94
C ASP A 156 -0.86 17.29 14.21
N GLU A 157 0.12 16.40 14.05
CA GLU A 157 1.43 16.71 14.60
C GLU A 157 2.41 16.76 13.42
N GLY A 158 2.56 17.95 12.84
CA GLY A 158 3.80 18.22 12.11
C GLY A 158 4.94 17.79 13.01
N ILE A 159 5.87 16.98 12.48
CA ILE A 159 7.06 16.58 13.21
C ILE A 159 7.81 17.85 13.58
N THR A 160 7.47 18.44 14.72
CA THR A 160 8.24 19.51 15.31
C THR A 160 9.50 18.82 15.83
N LYS A 161 10.65 19.49 15.69
CA LYS A 161 11.90 19.01 16.31
C LYS A 161 11.70 18.65 17.80
N GLY A 162 10.70 19.23 18.46
CA GLY A 162 10.26 18.91 19.82
C GLY A 162 9.59 17.53 19.99
N GLY A 163 8.75 17.08 19.06
CA GLY A 163 8.08 15.77 19.15
C GLY A 163 9.02 14.59 18.96
N VAL A 164 9.96 14.69 18.01
CA VAL A 164 11.04 13.71 17.86
C VAL A 164 12.02 13.76 19.03
N MET A 165 12.33 14.95 19.58
CA MET A 165 13.12 15.07 20.81
C MET A 165 12.42 14.47 22.02
N ALA A 166 11.10 14.58 22.13
CA ALA A 166 10.32 13.97 23.21
C ALA A 166 10.34 12.44 23.11
N ALA A 167 10.10 11.88 21.92
CA ALA A 167 10.17 10.44 21.67
C ALA A 167 11.59 9.88 21.88
N LEU A 168 12.63 10.62 21.45
CA LEU A 168 14.02 10.27 21.72
C LEU A 168 14.37 10.37 23.20
N LYS A 169 13.84 11.35 23.93
CA LYS A 169 14.04 11.48 25.38
C LYS A 169 13.30 10.41 26.16
N GLU A 170 12.20 9.87 25.66
CA GLU A 170 11.50 8.73 26.27
C GLU A 170 12.24 7.41 25.98
N PHE A 171 12.78 7.26 24.77
CA PHE A 171 13.57 6.11 24.34
C PHE A 171 14.97 6.05 24.98
N PHE A 172 15.68 7.18 25.06
CA PHE A 172 17.01 7.31 25.67
C PHE A 172 16.97 7.68 27.17
N GLY A 173 15.90 8.30 27.65
CA GLY A 173 15.67 8.62 29.07
C GLY A 173 15.13 7.46 29.88
N SER A 174 14.79 6.33 29.25
CA SER A 174 14.51 5.04 29.93
C SER A 174 15.75 4.40 30.59
N SER A 175 16.79 5.17 30.91
CA SER A 175 17.89 4.78 31.80
C SER A 175 17.39 4.26 33.16
N GLU A 176 16.21 4.70 33.62
CA GLU A 176 15.60 4.17 34.85
C GLU A 176 15.11 2.71 34.72
N ASN A 177 14.83 2.19 33.52
CA ASN A 177 14.48 0.78 33.33
C ASN A 177 15.69 -0.14 33.09
N LEU A 178 16.89 0.39 32.85
CA LEU A 178 18.12 -0.41 32.85
C LEU A 178 18.55 -0.81 34.29
N LYS A 179 18.11 -0.05 35.31
CA LYS A 179 18.38 -0.37 36.73
C LYS A 179 17.61 -1.57 37.26
N LYS A 180 16.51 -2.02 36.62
CA LYS A 180 15.69 -3.13 37.14
C LYS A 180 16.13 -4.53 36.70
N GLN A 181 17.19 -4.65 35.89
CA GLN A 181 17.70 -5.96 35.45
C GLN A 181 19.07 -6.36 36.03
N THR A 182 19.62 -5.60 36.99
CA THR A 182 20.90 -5.94 37.65
C THR A 182 20.73 -6.31 39.14
N SER A 183 19.55 -6.79 39.54
CA SER A 183 19.39 -7.44 40.85
C SER A 183 19.56 -8.95 40.69
N ASN A 184 20.81 -9.38 40.50
CA ASN A 184 21.30 -10.69 40.93
C ASN A 184 22.83 -10.78 40.66
N ASN A 185 23.61 -10.00 41.42
CA ASN A 185 24.75 -10.49 42.19
C ASN A 185 25.57 -9.33 42.78
N LYS A 186 26.11 -9.61 43.97
CA LYS A 186 26.93 -8.77 44.84
C LYS A 186 28.10 -8.07 44.11
N GLY A 187 28.37 -6.84 44.53
CA GLY A 187 29.73 -6.29 44.58
C GLY A 187 30.01 -5.09 43.66
N GLU A 188 30.58 -4.04 44.26
CA GLU A 188 31.21 -2.85 43.67
C GLU A 188 30.28 -1.74 43.15
N THR A 189 30.12 -0.71 43.99
CA THR A 189 29.55 0.59 43.61
C THR A 189 30.44 1.27 42.57
N MET A 190 29.93 1.41 41.33
CA MET A 190 30.58 2.23 40.30
C MET A 190 30.49 3.72 40.68
N ASP A 191 31.64 4.39 40.62
CA ASP A 191 31.82 5.83 40.84
C ASP A 191 30.87 6.66 39.94
N GLU A 192 30.01 7.47 40.57
CA GLU A 192 29.00 8.31 39.90
C GLU A 192 29.61 9.23 38.84
N ASN A 193 30.88 9.63 39.00
CA ASN A 193 31.59 10.47 38.03
C ASN A 193 31.86 9.74 36.71
N LYS A 194 32.15 8.43 36.73
CA LYS A 194 32.37 7.62 35.50
C LYS A 194 31.08 7.40 34.72
N VAL A 195 29.95 7.26 35.43
CA VAL A 195 28.64 7.13 34.80
C VAL A 195 28.23 8.44 34.13
N ALA A 196 28.47 9.58 34.79
CA ALA A 196 28.23 10.89 34.21
C ALA A 196 29.11 11.15 32.96
N GLU A 197 30.37 10.71 32.98
CA GLU A 197 31.29 10.85 31.86
C GLU A 197 30.89 9.98 30.66
N LEU A 198 30.45 8.74 30.89
CA LEU A 198 29.94 7.84 29.84
C LEU A 198 28.63 8.34 29.23
N VAL A 199 27.72 8.89 30.03
CA VAL A 199 26.49 9.53 29.54
C VAL A 199 26.83 10.76 28.71
N LYS A 200 27.79 11.58 29.15
CA LYS A 200 28.24 12.76 28.40
C LYS A 200 28.91 12.37 27.08
N ALA A 201 29.77 11.35 27.08
CA ALA A 201 30.37 10.81 25.87
C ALA A 201 29.33 10.21 24.90
N GLY A 202 28.29 9.54 25.44
CA GLY A 202 27.18 9.02 24.65
C GLY A 202 26.34 10.11 24.00
N ILE A 203 26.03 11.18 24.76
CA ILE A 203 25.30 12.35 24.27
C ILE A 203 26.13 13.07 23.18
N SER A 204 27.42 13.34 23.42
CA SER A 204 28.28 13.99 22.42
C SER A 204 28.50 13.13 21.17
N ALA A 205 28.58 11.80 21.30
CA ALA A 205 28.65 10.90 20.16
C ALA A 205 27.33 10.87 19.36
N SER A 206 26.20 11.05 20.05
CA SER A 206 24.90 11.15 19.40
C SER A 206 24.68 12.50 18.71
N GLU A 207 25.16 13.60 19.29
CA GLU A 207 25.15 14.95 18.67
C GLU A 207 25.99 14.97 17.39
N ALA A 208 27.20 14.42 17.43
CA ALA A 208 28.07 14.34 16.24
C ALA A 208 27.45 13.47 15.11
N LYS A 209 26.73 12.39 15.47
CA LYS A 209 25.98 11.58 14.49
C LYS A 209 24.77 12.32 13.93
N LEU A 210 24.12 13.16 14.73
CA LEU A 210 22.97 13.96 14.31
C LEU A 210 23.39 15.07 13.35
N GLU A 211 24.52 15.74 13.61
CA GLU A 211 25.13 16.71 12.68
C GLU A 211 25.54 16.05 11.35
N ALA A 212 26.14 14.86 11.39
CA ALA A 212 26.50 14.11 10.19
C ALA A 212 25.26 13.70 9.36
N LEU A 213 24.16 13.39 10.03
CA LEU A 213 22.89 13.05 9.39
C LEU A 213 22.23 14.29 8.78
N GLU A 214 22.21 15.41 9.48
CA GLU A 214 21.71 16.70 8.96
C GLU A 214 22.49 17.12 7.71
N LYS A 215 23.81 16.96 7.70
CA LYS A 215 24.64 17.24 6.52
C LYS A 215 24.29 16.34 5.34
N SER A 216 24.09 15.04 5.59
CA SER A 216 23.72 14.06 4.55
C SER A 216 22.33 14.34 3.96
N VAL A 217 21.37 14.78 4.79
CA VAL A 217 20.04 15.22 4.34
C VAL A 217 20.13 16.49 3.49
N GLY A 218 20.98 17.45 3.86
CA GLY A 218 21.26 18.64 3.06
C GLY A 218 21.84 18.30 1.68
N GLU A 219 22.82 17.40 1.62
CA GLU A 219 23.41 16.93 0.36
C GLU A 219 22.41 16.20 -0.54
N LEU A 220 21.54 15.37 0.05
CA LEU A 220 20.47 14.69 -0.70
C LEU A 220 19.44 15.68 -1.25
N THR A 221 19.10 16.72 -0.47
CA THR A 221 18.18 17.78 -0.91
C THR A 221 18.77 18.55 -2.09
N ALA A 222 20.05 18.93 -2.01
CA ALA A 222 20.74 19.60 -3.11
C ALA A 222 20.82 18.73 -4.39
N LYS A 223 21.05 17.41 -4.25
CA LYS A 223 21.01 16.48 -5.38
C LYS A 223 19.61 16.35 -5.97
N LEU A 224 18.57 16.35 -5.15
CA LEU A 224 17.18 16.30 -5.60
C LEU A 224 16.80 17.55 -6.41
N GLU A 225 17.22 18.73 -5.95
CA GLU A 225 17.01 20.00 -6.66
C GLU A 225 17.78 20.04 -8.00
N ALA A 226 19.02 19.56 -8.02
CA ALA A 226 19.82 19.46 -9.24
C ALA A 226 19.18 18.53 -10.27
N ILE A 227 18.73 17.34 -9.86
CA ILE A 227 18.01 16.40 -10.74
C ILE A 227 16.71 17.03 -11.27
N THR A 228 15.97 17.74 -10.41
CA THR A 228 14.74 18.42 -10.81
C THR A 228 15.00 19.55 -11.82
N SER A 229 16.14 20.25 -11.69
CA SER A 229 16.57 21.28 -12.65
C SER A 229 17.10 20.71 -13.97
N GLU A 230 17.66 19.50 -14.00
CA GLU A 230 18.06 18.85 -15.26
C GLU A 230 16.85 18.25 -15.99
N LEU A 231 15.88 17.71 -15.25
CA LEU A 231 14.66 17.16 -15.82
C LEU A 231 13.79 18.24 -16.51
N SER A 232 13.84 19.49 -16.04
CA SER A 232 13.14 20.62 -16.66
C SER A 232 13.81 21.13 -17.94
N LYS A 233 15.14 20.95 -18.08
CA LYS A 233 15.89 21.27 -19.30
C LYS A 233 15.73 20.20 -20.40
N SER A 234 15.43 18.96 -20.02
CA SER A 234 15.24 17.83 -20.95
C SER A 234 13.92 17.85 -21.74
N LYS A 235 13.00 18.81 -21.52
CA LYS A 235 11.69 18.87 -22.20
C LYS A 235 11.62 19.79 -23.43
N GLN A 236 12.75 20.17 -24.02
CA GLN A 236 12.80 20.85 -25.31
C GLN A 236 13.76 20.14 -26.27
N ASP A 237 13.30 19.06 -26.92
CA ASP A 237 13.39 18.89 -28.38
C ASP A 237 12.73 17.56 -28.80
N GLU A 238 11.49 17.62 -29.28
CA GLU A 238 11.01 16.67 -30.29
C GLU A 238 10.17 17.45 -31.31
N THR A 239 10.87 18.18 -32.18
CA THR A 239 10.34 18.53 -33.50
C THR A 239 10.87 17.50 -34.49
N ILE A 240 10.19 16.36 -34.66
CA ILE A 240 10.44 15.45 -35.78
C ILE A 240 9.33 15.59 -36.81
N LYS A 241 9.75 16.09 -37.98
CA LYS A 241 8.98 16.26 -39.19
C LYS A 241 8.37 14.94 -39.66
N LYS A 242 7.12 15.01 -40.12
CA LYS A 242 6.48 14.05 -41.04
C LYS A 242 7.45 13.66 -42.16
N GLN A 243 7.74 12.36 -42.28
CA GLN A 243 7.97 11.73 -43.57
C GLN A 243 7.16 10.43 -43.64
N GLU A 244 6.18 10.43 -44.54
CA GLU A 244 5.58 9.23 -45.10
C GLU A 244 6.66 8.44 -45.84
N ASN A 245 6.82 7.14 -45.55
CA ASN A 245 6.59 6.11 -46.56
C ASN A 245 6.64 4.66 -46.02
N SER A 246 5.59 3.92 -46.38
CA SER A 246 5.54 2.53 -46.84
C SER A 246 6.29 1.40 -46.12
N LEU A 247 5.48 0.46 -45.61
CA LEU A 247 5.58 -1.01 -45.75
C LEU A 247 6.87 -1.70 -45.25
N SER A 248 6.77 -2.50 -44.19
CA SER A 248 6.43 -3.93 -44.28
C SER A 248 6.63 -4.65 -42.94
N GLY A 249 5.71 -5.57 -42.65
CA GLY A 249 5.82 -6.78 -41.81
C GLY A 249 6.80 -6.85 -40.65
N GLY A 250 6.25 -6.96 -39.44
CA GLY A 250 6.98 -7.50 -38.29
C GLY A 250 6.09 -7.61 -37.07
N ILE A 251 5.47 -8.78 -36.89
CA ILE A 251 4.86 -9.21 -35.64
C ILE A 251 5.99 -9.66 -34.72
N LEU A 252 6.05 -9.10 -33.50
CA LEU A 252 6.35 -9.78 -32.23
C LEU A 252 5.98 -8.83 -31.08
#